data_AF-A0A6P4D6X5-F1
#
_entry.id   AF-A0A6P4D6X5-F1
#
_cell.length_a   1.000
_cell.length_b   1.000
_cell.length_c   1.000
_cell.angle_alpha   90.00
_cell.angle_beta   90.00
_cell.angle_gamma   90.00
#
_symmetry.space_group_name_H-M   'P 1'
#
loop_
_entity.id
_entity.type
_entity.pdbx_description
1 polymer ?
#
loop_
_entity_poly.entity_id
_entity_poly.type
_entity_poly.pdbx_seq_one_letter_code
_entity_poly.pdbx_strand_id
1 'polypeptide(L)'
;MYVCVSCYLIAAVFKKYIVGSVIFKLHHALGDGYSLMGALLSCLQRADDPSLPLTFPTLKPSKQESKSTKGICSSFSWLVSSAFYTVADFGWSMLKSSIINDEKTPIRSGNVGVEFQPISISTMAFSINQVSDIKSRLGVTINDVVTGIVFYGTRLYMEQMNSKSKTAESTALVLLNTRNIEGYQSINDMLNTKAKGPWGNKISFLHVPIPKLKQSRSSNPLEFIWEAHNIIKRKKQSLAVPLTGTLLEMEGKFRGQEAVAKHIYGTLSNSSAVISNLVGPLQQMALANHPVKGLYFTLAGGPESLVISIMSYMGVLRVTFKTEKDFIDEQKLKSCMQSAFQKILKAAKEISDKTR
;
A
#
# COMPACT_ATOMS: atom_id res chain seq x y z
N MET A 1 -5.27 27.51 -7.59
CA MET A 1 -6.35 26.51 -7.68
C MET A 1 -5.71 25.13 -7.61
N TYR A 2 -5.62 24.54 -6.42
CA TYR A 2 -5.07 23.19 -6.23
C TYR A 2 -6.19 22.18 -6.48
N VAL A 3 -6.47 21.87 -7.75
CA VAL A 3 -7.32 20.72 -8.05
C VAL A 3 -6.47 19.50 -7.75
N CYS A 4 -6.89 18.66 -6.80
CA CYS A 4 -6.28 17.36 -6.58
C CYS A 4 -6.61 16.47 -7.79
N VAL A 5 -5.82 16.59 -8.87
CA VAL A 5 -5.99 15.82 -10.11
C VAL A 5 -5.35 14.44 -9.97
N SER A 6 -5.61 13.78 -8.84
CA SER A 6 -5.21 12.38 -8.68
C SER A 6 -6.15 11.52 -9.52
N CYS A 7 -5.60 10.76 -10.46
CA CYS A 7 -6.31 9.75 -11.24
C CYS A 7 -5.77 8.35 -10.92
N TYR A 8 -6.65 7.37 -10.85
CA TYR A 8 -6.24 5.97 -10.97
C TYR A 8 -6.04 5.64 -12.44
N LEU A 9 -4.93 4.98 -12.74
CA LEU A 9 -4.71 4.29 -14.00
C LEU A 9 -4.85 2.80 -13.74
N ILE A 10 -5.86 2.18 -14.35
CA ILE A 10 -6.08 0.74 -14.27
C ILE A 10 -5.87 0.14 -15.65
N ALA A 11 -4.96 -0.82 -15.76
CA ALA A 11 -4.66 -1.50 -17.01
C ALA A 11 -5.05 -2.97 -16.93
N ALA A 12 -5.89 -3.41 -17.87
CA ALA A 12 -6.22 -4.82 -18.10
C ALA A 12 -5.52 -5.29 -19.38
N VAL A 13 -4.70 -6.33 -19.27
CA VAL A 13 -3.96 -6.92 -20.39
C VAL A 13 -4.65 -8.20 -20.82
N PHE A 14 -4.95 -8.32 -22.11
CA PHE A 14 -5.64 -9.46 -22.71
C PHE A 14 -4.69 -10.27 -23.59
N LYS A 15 -4.86 -11.59 -23.62
CA LYS A 15 -4.19 -12.45 -24.61
C LYS A 15 -5.06 -13.64 -24.96
N LYS A 16 -5.64 -13.64 -26.16
CA LYS A 16 -6.23 -14.84 -26.78
C LYS A 16 -5.72 -15.02 -28.21
N TYR A 17 -5.74 -13.95 -29.03
CA TYR A 17 -5.22 -13.97 -30.42
C TYR A 17 -4.42 -12.71 -30.81
N ILE A 18 -4.75 -11.53 -30.26
CA ILE A 18 -3.94 -10.30 -30.33
C ILE A 18 -3.62 -9.87 -28.88
N VAL A 19 -2.41 -9.37 -28.63
CA VAL A 19 -2.06 -8.76 -27.34
C VAL A 19 -2.65 -7.35 -27.34
N GLY A 20 -3.73 -7.17 -26.57
CA GLY A 20 -4.39 -5.88 -26.39
C GLY A 20 -4.35 -5.45 -24.93
N SER A 21 -4.26 -4.14 -24.70
CA SER A 21 -4.35 -3.55 -23.37
C SER A 21 -5.49 -2.54 -23.37
N VAL A 22 -6.34 -2.60 -22.35
CA VAL A 22 -7.35 -1.58 -22.07
C VAL A 22 -6.89 -0.79 -20.85
N ILE A 23 -6.83 0.54 -20.99
CA ILE A 23 -6.42 1.45 -19.91
C ILE A 23 -7.62 2.30 -19.53
N PHE A 24 -8.02 2.21 -18.26
CA PHE A 24 -9.02 3.07 -17.65
C PHE A 24 -8.31 4.17 -16.87
N LYS A 25 -8.66 5.43 -17.17
CA LYS A 25 -8.23 6.60 -16.39
C LYS A 25 -9.44 7.11 -15.62
N LEU A 26 -9.44 6.91 -14.30
CA LEU A 26 -10.58 7.21 -13.43
C LEU A 26 -10.18 8.26 -12.40
N HIS A 27 -10.94 9.36 -12.31
CA HIS A 27 -10.64 10.42 -11.35
C HIS A 27 -10.96 9.98 -9.91
N HIS A 28 -10.14 10.36 -8.93
CA HIS A 28 -10.40 10.11 -7.51
C HIS A 28 -11.70 10.75 -6.97
N ALA A 29 -12.34 11.62 -7.75
CA ALA A 29 -13.62 12.22 -7.38
C ALA A 29 -14.74 11.17 -7.40
N LEU A 30 -14.57 10.10 -8.18
CA LEU A 30 -15.52 9.00 -8.27
C LEU A 30 -15.49 8.09 -7.03
N GLY A 31 -14.32 7.96 -6.39
CA GLY A 31 -14.12 7.13 -5.21
C GLY A 31 -12.67 6.67 -5.05
N ASP A 32 -12.45 5.90 -3.99
CA ASP A 32 -11.14 5.33 -3.71
C ASP A 32 -10.87 4.07 -4.54
N GLY A 33 -9.65 3.52 -4.43
CA GLY A 33 -9.24 2.35 -5.19
C GLY A 33 -10.16 1.14 -4.97
N TYR A 34 -10.77 1.01 -3.78
CA TYR A 34 -11.76 -0.04 -3.53
C TYR A 34 -13.05 0.19 -4.32
N SER A 35 -13.60 1.41 -4.28
CA SER A 35 -14.81 1.78 -5.02
C SER A 35 -14.58 1.72 -6.54
N LEU A 36 -13.42 2.14 -7.03
CA LEU A 36 -13.12 2.07 -8.46
C LEU A 36 -12.91 0.63 -8.94
N MET A 37 -12.30 -0.21 -8.10
CA MET A 37 -12.32 -1.65 -8.33
C MET A 37 -13.77 -2.19 -8.30
N GLY A 38 -14.64 -1.63 -7.44
CA GLY A 38 -16.12 -1.63 -7.51
C GLY A 38 -16.66 -1.62 -8.95
N ALA A 39 -16.52 -0.44 -9.55
CA ALA A 39 -16.94 -0.14 -10.92
C ALA A 39 -16.29 -1.04 -11.97
N LEU A 40 -15.00 -1.35 -11.83
CA LEU A 40 -14.32 -2.15 -12.85
C LEU A 40 -14.84 -3.59 -12.85
N LEU A 41 -14.99 -4.19 -11.66
CA LEU A 41 -15.37 -5.59 -11.55
C LEU A 41 -16.85 -5.81 -11.92
N SER A 42 -17.73 -4.81 -11.82
CA SER A 42 -19.11 -4.94 -12.32
C SER A 42 -19.19 -5.09 -13.84
N CYS A 43 -18.15 -4.67 -14.57
CA CYS A 43 -18.05 -4.82 -16.02
C CYS A 43 -17.33 -6.11 -16.43
N LEU A 44 -16.89 -6.93 -15.46
CA LEU A 44 -16.09 -8.13 -15.68
C LEU A 44 -16.84 -9.35 -15.18
N GLN A 45 -16.71 -10.45 -15.92
CA GLN A 45 -17.28 -11.74 -15.54
C GLN A 45 -16.17 -12.76 -15.33
N ARG A 46 -16.49 -13.88 -14.70
CA ARG A 46 -15.59 -15.04 -14.64
C ARG A 46 -15.37 -15.60 -16.03
N ALA A 47 -14.11 -15.93 -16.34
CA ALA A 47 -13.74 -16.47 -17.66
C ALA A 47 -14.12 -17.95 -17.82
N ASP A 48 -14.20 -18.68 -16.71
CA ASP A 48 -14.58 -20.09 -16.66
C ASP A 48 -16.10 -20.29 -16.67
N ASP A 49 -16.83 -19.54 -15.84
CA ASP A 49 -18.28 -19.57 -15.78
C ASP A 49 -18.85 -18.17 -15.47
N PRO A 50 -19.39 -17.45 -16.48
CA PRO A 50 -19.95 -16.12 -16.31
C PRO A 50 -21.13 -16.02 -15.35
N SER A 51 -21.80 -17.14 -15.04
CA SER A 51 -22.95 -17.15 -14.11
C SER A 51 -22.53 -17.08 -12.64
N LEU A 52 -21.26 -17.38 -12.35
CA LEU A 52 -20.72 -17.38 -10.99
C LEU A 52 -20.09 -16.03 -10.62
N PRO A 53 -20.23 -15.59 -9.36
CA PRO A 53 -19.57 -14.37 -8.89
C PRO A 53 -18.06 -14.58 -8.74
N LEU A 54 -17.32 -13.48 -8.84
CA LEU A 54 -15.90 -13.44 -8.51
C LEU A 54 -15.69 -13.65 -7.01
N THR A 55 -14.66 -14.43 -6.66
CA THR A 55 -14.30 -14.67 -5.26
C THR A 55 -12.96 -14.04 -4.91
N PHE A 56 -12.82 -13.64 -3.65
CA PHE A 56 -11.64 -12.99 -3.12
C PHE A 56 -11.09 -13.79 -1.94
N PRO A 57 -9.78 -13.73 -1.68
CA PRO A 57 -9.19 -14.31 -0.48
C PRO A 57 -9.93 -13.85 0.78
N THR A 58 -10.35 -14.81 1.61
CA THR A 58 -10.98 -14.51 2.89
C THR A 58 -9.94 -13.90 3.84
N LEU A 59 -10.13 -12.63 4.20
CA LEU A 59 -9.37 -12.00 5.27
C LEU A 59 -9.90 -12.53 6.60
N LYS A 60 -9.34 -13.64 7.10
CA LYS A 60 -9.65 -14.09 8.46
C LYS A 60 -9.24 -12.96 9.42
N PRO A 61 -10.14 -12.45 10.27
CA PRO A 61 -9.75 -11.56 11.36
C PRO A 61 -8.62 -12.25 12.13
N SER A 62 -7.53 -11.54 12.45
CA SER A 62 -6.58 -12.07 13.42
C SER A 62 -7.40 -12.36 14.67
N LYS A 63 -7.44 -13.60 15.15
CA LYS A 63 -8.04 -13.91 16.44
C LYS A 63 -7.49 -12.87 17.41
N GLN A 64 -8.35 -12.02 17.97
CA GLN A 64 -7.97 -11.28 19.16
C GLN A 64 -7.50 -12.36 20.12
N GLU A 65 -6.24 -12.29 20.54
CA GLU A 65 -5.77 -13.12 21.65
C GLU A 65 -6.83 -12.99 22.74
N SER A 66 -7.41 -14.12 23.12
CA SER A 66 -8.34 -14.21 24.24
C SER A 66 -7.74 -13.40 25.38
N LYS A 67 -8.47 -12.38 25.86
CA LYS A 67 -8.05 -11.58 27.01
C LYS A 67 -7.71 -12.54 28.14
N SER A 68 -6.42 -12.85 28.31
CA SER A 68 -5.94 -13.50 29.51
C SER A 68 -6.30 -12.56 30.64
N THR A 69 -6.95 -13.07 31.67
CA THR A 69 -7.33 -12.36 32.90
C THR A 69 -6.06 -11.77 33.54
N LYS A 70 -5.69 -10.58 33.09
CA LYS A 70 -4.49 -9.85 33.49
C LYS A 70 -4.94 -8.79 34.50
N GLY A 71 -4.35 -8.83 35.69
CA GLY A 71 -4.78 -8.05 36.85
C GLY A 71 -4.83 -6.54 36.61
N ILE A 72 -5.61 -5.84 37.43
CA ILE A 72 -5.96 -4.40 37.35
C ILE A 72 -4.74 -3.50 37.06
N CYS A 73 -3.57 -3.79 37.63
CA CYS A 73 -2.33 -3.02 37.41
C CYS A 73 -1.79 -3.12 35.97
N SER A 74 -1.86 -4.31 35.36
CA SER A 74 -1.44 -4.51 33.96
C SER A 74 -2.43 -3.92 32.95
N SER A 75 -3.71 -3.80 33.33
CA SER A 75 -4.74 -3.10 32.53
C SER A 75 -4.49 -1.59 32.48
N PHE A 76 -4.15 -0.97 33.62
CA PHE A 76 -3.81 0.44 33.69
C PHE A 76 -2.52 0.77 32.90
N SER A 77 -1.48 -0.06 33.04
CA SER A 77 -0.24 0.09 32.26
C SER A 77 -0.48 0.01 30.75
N TRP A 78 -1.34 -0.93 30.31
CA TRP A 78 -1.73 -1.04 28.91
C TRP A 78 -2.50 0.19 28.40
N LEU A 79 -3.43 0.73 29.19
CA LEU A 79 -4.18 1.94 28.83
C LEU A 79 -3.27 3.17 28.69
N VAL A 80 -2.35 3.39 29.63
CA VAL A 80 -1.39 4.51 29.58
C VAL A 80 -0.46 4.35 28.36
N SER A 81 0.05 3.14 28.11
CA SER A 81 0.89 2.85 26.95
C SER A 81 0.15 3.09 25.63
N SER A 82 -1.12 2.66 25.54
CA SER A 82 -1.97 2.88 24.37
C SER A 82 -2.27 4.36 24.12
N ALA A 83 -2.53 5.13 25.18
CA ALA A 83 -2.74 6.58 25.10
C ALA A 83 -1.45 7.28 24.63
N PHE A 84 -0.30 6.93 25.19
CA PHE A 84 0.99 7.46 24.79
C PHE A 84 1.29 7.19 23.31
N TYR A 85 1.15 5.94 22.86
CA TYR A 85 1.37 5.61 21.45
C TYR A 85 0.38 6.32 20.53
N THR A 86 -0.87 6.52 20.95
CA THR A 86 -1.86 7.29 20.18
C THR A 86 -1.41 8.73 20.01
N VAL A 87 -1.04 9.42 21.11
CA VAL A 87 -0.57 10.82 21.04
C VAL A 87 0.71 10.92 20.21
N ALA A 88 1.67 10.03 20.42
CA ALA A 88 2.92 10.02 19.68
C ALA A 88 2.71 9.75 18.18
N ASP A 89 1.95 8.72 17.82
CA ASP A 89 1.72 8.36 16.41
C ASP A 89 0.86 9.40 15.68
N PHE A 90 -0.17 9.93 16.33
CA PHE A 90 -1.02 10.98 15.76
C PHE A 90 -0.25 12.29 15.63
N GLY A 91 0.42 12.75 16.70
CA GLY A 91 1.22 13.96 16.69
C GLY A 91 2.34 13.91 15.66
N TRP A 92 3.07 12.79 15.59
CA TRP A 92 4.08 12.60 14.54
C TRP A 92 3.48 12.63 13.13
N SER A 93 2.33 11.99 12.92
CA SER A 93 1.66 12.02 11.61
C SER A 93 1.22 13.44 11.23
N MET A 94 0.74 14.23 12.19
CA MET A 94 0.40 15.64 11.96
C MET A 94 1.62 16.48 11.61
N LEU A 95 2.72 16.31 12.33
CA LEU A 95 3.97 17.02 12.04
C LEU A 95 4.52 16.65 10.66
N LYS A 96 4.51 15.36 10.29
CA LYS A 96 4.89 14.89 8.95
C LYS A 96 3.98 15.45 7.85
N SER A 97 2.66 15.47 8.08
CA SER A 97 1.69 15.98 7.11
C SER A 97 1.79 17.49 6.85
N SER A 98 2.30 18.27 7.82
CA SER A 98 2.22 19.74 7.77
C SER A 98 3.58 20.44 7.68
N ILE A 99 4.59 19.99 8.42
CA ILE A 99 5.83 20.75 8.65
C ILE A 99 7.08 19.96 8.24
N ILE A 100 7.13 18.66 8.55
CA ILE A 100 8.35 17.85 8.44
C ILE A 100 8.43 17.17 7.07
N ASN A 101 9.23 17.76 6.19
CA ASN A 101 9.59 17.17 4.91
C ASN A 101 10.65 16.08 5.07
N ASP A 102 10.52 14.98 4.34
CA ASP A 102 11.65 14.06 4.16
C ASP A 102 12.78 14.74 3.38
N GLU A 103 14.00 14.26 3.59
CA GLU A 103 15.17 14.70 2.85
C GLU A 103 15.03 14.44 1.35
N LYS A 104 15.79 15.16 0.53
CA LYS A 104 15.95 14.82 -0.89
C LYS A 104 16.77 13.54 -0.98
N THR A 105 16.25 12.55 -1.69
CA THR A 105 16.87 11.22 -1.82
C THR A 105 16.67 10.70 -3.24
N PRO A 106 17.34 9.61 -3.67
CA PRO A 106 17.14 9.02 -4.98
C PRO A 106 15.70 8.57 -5.30
N ILE A 107 14.80 8.55 -4.30
CA ILE A 107 13.38 8.22 -4.47
C ILE A 107 12.45 9.42 -4.26
N ARG A 108 12.98 10.59 -3.90
CA ARG A 108 12.24 11.84 -3.65
C ARG A 108 13.04 13.04 -4.14
N SER A 109 12.66 13.60 -5.28
CA SER A 109 13.31 14.79 -5.84
C SER A 109 13.07 16.04 -4.97
N GLY A 110 11.87 16.12 -4.37
CA GLY A 110 11.44 17.26 -3.57
C GLY A 110 11.27 18.54 -4.39
N ASN A 111 11.10 18.42 -5.70
CA ASN A 111 10.83 19.55 -6.59
C ASN A 111 9.36 19.96 -6.45
N VAL A 112 9.06 21.23 -6.72
CA VAL A 112 7.67 21.72 -6.80
C VAL A 112 7.09 21.32 -8.16
N GLY A 113 5.86 20.83 -8.20
CA GLY A 113 5.20 20.47 -9.45
C GLY A 113 5.61 19.11 -10.03
N VAL A 114 6.05 18.16 -9.19
CA VAL A 114 6.35 16.77 -9.60
C VAL A 114 5.13 16.10 -10.23
N GLU A 115 3.93 16.47 -9.78
CA GLU A 115 2.66 16.00 -10.33
C GLU A 115 2.42 16.37 -11.81
N PHE A 116 3.14 17.37 -12.32
CA PHE A 116 3.11 17.80 -13.73
C PHE A 116 4.26 17.24 -14.56
N GLN A 117 5.23 16.58 -13.93
CA GLN A 117 6.36 15.98 -14.64
C GLN A 117 5.94 14.68 -15.34
N PRO A 118 6.61 14.32 -16.45
CA PRO A 118 6.39 13.02 -17.08
C PRO A 118 6.64 11.88 -16.10
N ILE A 119 5.80 10.84 -16.18
CA ILE A 119 5.94 9.63 -15.37
C ILE A 119 6.42 8.46 -16.23
N SER A 120 7.14 7.54 -15.61
CA SER A 120 7.36 6.20 -16.16
C SER A 120 6.58 5.17 -15.36
N ILE A 121 6.11 4.12 -16.04
CA ILE A 121 5.36 3.03 -15.42
C ILE A 121 6.05 1.72 -15.76
N SER A 122 6.45 1.00 -14.74
CA SER A 122 7.04 -0.32 -14.87
C SER A 122 6.41 -1.31 -13.91
N THR A 123 6.48 -2.60 -14.26
CA THR A 123 5.80 -3.66 -13.49
C THR A 123 6.73 -4.82 -13.17
N MET A 124 6.42 -5.51 -12.08
CA MET A 124 7.01 -6.77 -11.63
C MET A 124 5.91 -7.73 -11.21
N ALA A 125 6.23 -9.03 -11.20
CA ALA A 125 5.32 -10.07 -10.77
C ALA A 125 6.06 -11.04 -9.84
N PHE A 126 5.42 -11.40 -8.74
CA PHE A 126 5.92 -12.35 -7.74
C PHE A 126 4.88 -13.46 -7.51
N SER A 127 5.34 -14.64 -7.15
CA SER A 127 4.46 -15.74 -6.78
C SER A 127 3.82 -15.48 -5.41
N ILE A 128 2.48 -15.48 -5.34
CA ILE A 128 1.80 -15.35 -4.04
C ILE A 128 2.14 -16.51 -3.10
N ASN A 129 2.44 -17.69 -3.65
CA ASN A 129 2.77 -18.88 -2.87
C ASN A 129 4.10 -18.70 -2.13
N GLN A 130 5.11 -18.12 -2.79
CA GLN A 130 6.39 -17.81 -2.15
C GLN A 130 6.24 -16.73 -1.07
N VAL A 131 5.43 -15.70 -1.33
CA VAL A 131 5.10 -14.67 -0.33
C VAL A 131 4.35 -15.28 0.85
N SER A 132 3.43 -16.20 0.60
CA SER A 132 2.68 -16.91 1.62
C SER A 132 3.56 -17.86 2.45
N ASP A 133 4.58 -18.49 1.85
CA ASP A 133 5.55 -19.30 2.56
C ASP A 133 6.37 -18.45 3.54
N ILE A 134 6.89 -17.30 3.08
CA ILE A 134 7.59 -16.33 3.95
C ILE A 134 6.66 -15.88 5.09
N LYS A 135 5.42 -15.51 4.78
CA LYS A 135 4.41 -15.11 5.76
C LYS A 135 4.24 -16.17 6.85
N SER A 136 4.01 -17.43 6.46
CA SER A 136 3.78 -18.53 7.40
C SER A 136 4.99 -18.78 8.31
N ARG A 137 6.22 -18.71 7.75
CA ARG A 137 7.47 -18.91 8.51
C ARG A 137 7.75 -17.81 9.53
N LEU A 138 7.37 -16.58 9.21
CA LEU A 138 7.61 -15.41 10.07
C LEU A 138 6.46 -15.10 11.03
N GLY A 139 5.29 -15.72 10.87
CA GLY A 139 4.12 -15.45 11.70
C GLY A 139 3.49 -14.07 11.48
N VAL A 140 3.66 -13.47 10.29
CA VAL A 140 3.18 -12.11 9.95
C VAL A 140 2.05 -12.15 8.90
N THR A 141 1.63 -10.99 8.37
CA THR A 141 0.65 -10.91 7.27
C THR A 141 1.30 -10.79 5.90
N ILE A 142 0.56 -11.07 4.82
CA ILE A 142 1.04 -10.87 3.44
C ILE A 142 1.44 -9.40 3.21
N ASN A 143 0.66 -8.46 3.74
CA ASN A 143 0.95 -7.03 3.60
C ASN A 143 2.26 -6.65 4.28
N ASP A 144 2.59 -7.27 5.42
CA ASP A 144 3.86 -7.03 6.12
C ASP A 144 5.04 -7.54 5.30
N VAL A 145 4.92 -8.75 4.73
CA VAL A 145 5.95 -9.34 3.87
C VAL A 145 6.20 -8.46 2.64
N VAL A 146 5.14 -8.07 1.93
CA VAL A 146 5.27 -7.23 0.73
C VAL A 146 5.83 -5.86 1.06
N THR A 147 5.37 -5.24 2.15
CA THR A 147 5.90 -3.94 2.60
C THR A 147 7.38 -4.06 2.97
N GLY A 148 7.80 -5.12 3.66
CA GLY A 148 9.20 -5.36 3.99
C GLY A 148 10.08 -5.60 2.75
N ILE A 149 9.60 -6.34 1.75
CA ILE A 149 10.29 -6.50 0.45
C ILE A 149 10.47 -5.14 -0.23
N VAL A 150 9.40 -4.33 -0.27
CA VAL A 150 9.42 -2.98 -0.85
C VAL A 150 10.39 -2.07 -0.12
N PHE A 151 10.37 -2.04 1.21
CA PHE A 151 11.29 -1.24 2.01
C PHE A 151 12.74 -1.65 1.81
N TYR A 152 13.02 -2.95 1.84
CA TYR A 152 14.38 -3.44 1.65
C TYR A 152 14.88 -3.14 0.22
N GLY A 153 14.06 -3.42 -0.80
CA GLY A 153 14.39 -3.11 -2.20
C GLY A 153 14.61 -1.63 -2.45
N THR A 154 13.76 -0.77 -1.87
CA THR A 154 13.93 0.68 -1.92
C THR A 154 15.24 1.12 -1.29
N ARG A 155 15.62 0.57 -0.13
CA ARG A 155 16.90 0.90 0.51
C ARG A 155 18.11 0.41 -0.28
N LEU A 156 18.05 -0.78 -0.87
CA LEU A 156 19.09 -1.26 -1.78
C LEU A 156 19.25 -0.33 -2.98
N TYR A 157 18.14 0.15 -3.56
CA TYR A 157 18.17 1.13 -4.64
C TYR A 157 18.78 2.46 -4.21
N MET A 158 18.35 3.00 -3.06
CA MET A 158 18.92 4.24 -2.52
C MET A 158 20.43 4.12 -2.29
N GLU A 159 20.90 3.03 -1.68
CA GLU A 159 22.34 2.77 -1.49
C GLU A 159 23.09 2.68 -2.81
N GLN A 160 22.53 1.99 -3.80
CA GLN A 160 23.14 1.82 -5.12
C GLN A 160 23.25 3.15 -5.88
N MET A 161 22.26 4.03 -5.75
CA MET A 161 22.27 5.34 -6.41
C MET A 161 23.14 6.36 -5.66
N ASN A 162 23.12 6.31 -4.33
CA ASN A 162 23.93 7.15 -3.48
C ASN A 162 24.17 6.46 -2.14
N SER A 163 25.41 6.05 -1.87
CA SER A 163 25.77 5.31 -0.65
C SER A 163 25.41 6.03 0.65
N LYS A 164 25.33 7.37 0.65
CA LYS A 164 24.90 8.17 1.82
C LYS A 164 23.38 8.05 2.08
N SER A 165 22.60 7.72 1.07
CA SER A 165 21.13 7.65 1.17
C SER A 165 20.61 6.36 1.83
N LYS A 166 21.48 5.40 2.15
CA LYS A 166 21.10 4.15 2.84
C LYS A 166 20.56 4.37 4.26
N THR A 167 20.92 5.49 4.90
CA THR A 167 20.46 5.91 6.23
C THR A 167 19.63 7.19 6.22
N ALA A 168 19.35 7.77 5.04
CA ALA A 168 18.57 9.00 4.93
C ALA A 168 17.16 8.80 5.48
N GLU A 169 16.61 9.82 6.12
CA GLU A 169 15.22 9.78 6.60
C GLU A 169 14.28 9.67 5.40
N SER A 170 13.40 8.67 5.42
CA SER A 170 12.45 8.42 4.34
C SER A 170 11.21 7.76 4.91
N THR A 171 10.06 8.30 4.54
CA THR A 171 8.75 7.89 5.01
C THR A 171 7.92 7.40 3.84
N ALA A 172 7.35 6.21 3.97
CA ALA A 172 6.34 5.71 3.05
C ALA A 172 4.95 6.01 3.62
N LEU A 173 4.07 6.54 2.77
CA LEU A 173 2.66 6.68 3.06
C LEU A 173 1.94 5.40 2.64
N VAL A 174 1.58 4.57 3.62
CA VAL A 174 0.87 3.31 3.37
C VAL A 174 -0.63 3.57 3.40
N LEU A 175 -1.29 3.39 2.26
CA LEU A 175 -2.74 3.59 2.13
C LEU A 175 -3.51 2.39 2.69
N LEU A 176 -4.56 2.68 3.45
CA LEU A 176 -5.44 1.70 4.07
C LEU A 176 -6.89 1.94 3.64
N ASN A 177 -7.61 0.87 3.36
CA ASN A 177 -9.07 0.90 3.29
C ASN A 177 -9.62 0.94 4.72
N THR A 178 -10.48 1.91 5.03
CA THR A 178 -11.10 2.04 6.36
C THR A 178 -12.43 1.30 6.50
N ARG A 179 -12.93 0.69 5.42
CA ARG A 179 -14.13 -0.14 5.48
C ARG A 179 -13.88 -1.40 6.30
N ASN A 180 -14.73 -1.63 7.29
CA ASN A 180 -14.74 -2.85 8.09
C ASN A 180 -15.61 -3.92 7.40
N ILE A 181 -15.12 -4.45 6.28
CA ILE A 181 -15.85 -5.41 5.44
C ILE A 181 -15.00 -6.64 5.14
N GLU A 182 -15.62 -7.82 5.23
CA GLU A 182 -15.00 -9.07 4.84
C GLU A 182 -15.08 -9.22 3.32
N GLY A 183 -13.93 -9.08 2.65
CA GLY A 183 -13.84 -9.27 1.21
C GLY A 183 -14.41 -8.11 0.39
N TYR A 184 -14.90 -8.44 -0.80
CA TYR A 184 -15.33 -7.47 -1.79
C TYR A 184 -16.87 -7.34 -1.83
N GLN A 185 -17.39 -6.10 -1.85
CA GLN A 185 -18.82 -5.79 -1.94
C GLN A 185 -19.19 -5.34 -3.35
N SER A 186 -20.36 -5.75 -3.84
CA SER A 186 -20.87 -5.27 -5.12
C SER A 186 -21.23 -3.79 -5.06
N ILE A 187 -21.31 -3.12 -6.21
CA ILE A 187 -21.72 -1.70 -6.27
C ILE A 187 -23.12 -1.52 -5.67
N ASN A 188 -24.05 -2.43 -5.98
CA ASN A 188 -25.40 -2.38 -5.45
C ASN A 188 -25.42 -2.47 -3.92
N ASP A 189 -24.54 -3.28 -3.33
CA ASP A 189 -24.42 -3.36 -1.87
C ASP A 189 -23.82 -2.08 -1.29
N MET A 190 -22.85 -1.47 -1.97
CA MET A 190 -22.18 -0.24 -1.53
C MET A 190 -23.07 1.02 -1.65
N LEU A 191 -24.03 1.02 -2.59
CA LEU A 191 -24.98 2.12 -2.78
C LEU A 191 -26.19 2.00 -1.84
N ASN A 192 -26.36 0.88 -1.15
CA ASN A 192 -27.42 0.71 -0.18
C ASN A 192 -27.25 1.68 1.00
N THR A 193 -28.34 2.32 1.43
CA THR A 193 -28.33 3.28 2.55
C THR A 193 -27.89 2.67 3.89
N LYS A 194 -27.99 1.34 4.04
CA LYS A 194 -27.54 0.58 5.21
C LYS A 194 -26.21 -0.15 5.00
N ALA A 195 -25.47 0.20 3.95
CA ALA A 195 -24.19 -0.43 3.63
C ALA A 195 -23.16 -0.25 4.76
N LYS A 196 -22.55 -1.35 5.20
CA LYS A 196 -21.41 -1.30 6.14
C LYS A 196 -20.15 -0.65 5.53
N GLY A 197 -20.04 -0.66 4.21
CA GLY A 197 -18.93 -0.08 3.45
C GLY A 197 -19.45 0.75 2.27
N PRO A 198 -19.99 1.96 2.50
CA PRO A 198 -20.62 2.74 1.45
C PRO A 198 -19.64 3.13 0.33
N TRP A 199 -20.20 3.37 -0.87
CA TRP A 199 -19.46 3.87 -2.02
C TRP A 199 -18.79 5.23 -1.72
N GLY A 200 -17.58 5.44 -2.25
CA GLY A 200 -16.88 6.73 -2.22
C GLY A 200 -15.48 6.64 -1.62
N ASN A 201 -14.94 7.78 -1.17
CA ASN A 201 -13.59 7.85 -0.60
C ASN A 201 -13.60 7.43 0.88
N LYS A 202 -13.14 6.21 1.19
CA LYS A 202 -12.94 5.67 2.54
C LYS A 202 -11.53 5.10 2.66
N ILE A 203 -10.56 5.98 2.43
CA ILE A 203 -9.14 5.70 2.61
C ILE A 203 -8.61 6.45 3.83
N SER A 204 -7.65 5.83 4.50
CA SER A 204 -6.76 6.51 5.44
C SER A 204 -5.33 6.16 5.06
N PHE A 205 -4.38 6.77 5.74
CA PHE A 205 -2.96 6.58 5.47
C PHE A 205 -2.17 6.46 6.77
N LEU A 206 -1.08 5.71 6.71
CA LEU A 206 -0.10 5.61 7.77
C LEU A 206 1.24 6.13 7.28
N HIS A 207 1.81 7.08 8.01
CA HIS A 207 3.23 7.39 7.88
C HIS A 207 4.05 6.26 8.49
N VAL A 208 4.74 5.50 7.64
CA VAL A 208 5.61 4.40 8.04
C VAL A 208 7.04 4.74 7.62
N PRO A 209 7.96 4.99 8.58
CA PRO A 209 9.37 5.17 8.26
C PRO A 209 9.90 3.96 7.51
N ILE A 210 10.64 4.18 6.41
CA ILE A 210 11.35 3.13 5.71
C ILE A 210 12.59 2.79 6.56
N PRO A 211 12.73 1.56 7.08
CA PRO A 211 13.88 1.17 7.89
C PRO A 211 15.22 1.52 7.25
N LYS A 212 16.20 1.93 8.05
CA LYS A 212 17.54 2.27 7.56
C LYS A 212 18.33 0.98 7.30
N LEU A 213 19.20 1.00 6.29
CA LEU A 213 20.10 -0.12 6.05
C LEU A 213 21.30 -0.05 7.00
N LYS A 214 21.40 -0.99 7.94
CA LYS A 214 22.52 -1.10 8.88
C LYS A 214 23.84 -1.36 8.13
N GLN A 215 24.95 -0.84 8.66
CA GLN A 215 26.25 -0.93 8.00
C GLN A 215 26.88 -2.34 8.00
N SER A 216 26.38 -3.28 8.82
CA SER A 216 26.97 -4.62 8.92
C SER A 216 26.64 -5.46 7.68
N ARG A 217 27.67 -6.08 7.11
CA ARG A 217 27.57 -6.99 5.94
C ARG A 217 26.66 -8.21 6.18
N SER A 218 26.27 -8.46 7.43
CA SER A 218 25.42 -9.59 7.88
C SER A 218 24.00 -9.17 8.27
N SER A 219 23.55 -7.96 7.88
CA SER A 219 22.21 -7.48 8.23
C SER A 219 21.13 -8.43 7.72
N ASN A 220 20.33 -8.98 8.63
CA ASN A 220 19.30 -9.94 8.30
C ASN A 220 18.18 -9.23 7.48
N PRO A 221 17.92 -9.62 6.21
CA PRO A 221 16.93 -8.95 5.38
C PRO A 221 15.50 -9.08 5.92
N LEU A 222 15.25 -10.03 6.82
CA LEU A 222 13.95 -10.23 7.48
C LEU A 222 13.64 -9.13 8.50
N GLU A 223 14.64 -8.37 8.98
CA GLU A 223 14.43 -7.22 9.88
C GLU A 223 13.47 -6.19 9.26
N PHE A 224 13.56 -5.97 7.95
CA PHE A 224 12.64 -5.07 7.25
C PHE A 224 11.18 -5.52 7.33
N ILE A 225 10.92 -6.83 7.36
CA ILE A 225 9.56 -7.37 7.52
C ILE A 225 9.09 -7.21 8.96
N TRP A 226 9.94 -7.54 9.94
CA TRP A 226 9.57 -7.42 11.35
C TRP A 226 9.37 -5.97 11.78
N GLU A 227 10.22 -5.04 11.33
CA GLU A 227 10.05 -3.61 11.60
C GLU A 227 8.76 -3.07 10.95
N ALA A 228 8.51 -3.41 9.68
CA ALA A 228 7.25 -3.04 9.02
C ALA A 228 6.04 -3.60 9.78
N HIS A 229 6.07 -4.88 10.15
CA HIS A 229 5.01 -5.53 10.93
C HIS A 229 4.76 -4.81 12.26
N ASN A 230 5.82 -4.54 13.03
CA ASN A 230 5.71 -3.92 14.35
C ASN A 230 5.15 -2.48 14.26
N ILE A 231 5.64 -1.67 13.31
CA ILE A 231 5.19 -0.28 13.14
C ILE A 231 3.73 -0.26 12.67
N ILE A 232 3.38 -1.07 11.66
CA ILE A 232 2.01 -1.12 11.12
C ILE A 232 1.03 -1.66 12.18
N LYS A 233 1.40 -2.73 12.90
CA LYS A 233 0.59 -3.28 13.98
C LYS A 233 0.34 -2.25 15.07
N ARG A 234 1.38 -1.55 15.52
CA ARG A 234 1.26 -0.46 16.52
C ARG A 234 0.34 0.66 16.04
N LYS A 235 0.55 1.16 14.82
CA LYS A 235 -0.25 2.25 14.24
C LYS A 235 -1.70 1.88 13.96
N LYS A 236 -1.98 0.60 13.70
CA LYS A 236 -3.35 0.08 13.58
C LYS A 236 -4.04 -0.09 14.94
N GLN A 237 -3.27 -0.38 15.98
CA GLN A 237 -3.77 -0.49 17.35
C GLN A 237 -3.98 0.88 18.01
N SER A 238 -3.28 1.92 17.56
CA SER A 238 -3.50 3.28 18.02
C SER A 238 -4.75 3.91 17.40
N LEU A 239 -5.29 4.96 18.05
CA LEU A 239 -6.43 5.71 17.50
C LEU A 239 -6.00 6.73 16.43
N ALA A 240 -4.75 6.70 15.95
CA ALA A 240 -4.24 7.67 14.99
C ALA A 240 -5.02 7.66 13.67
N VAL A 241 -5.40 6.48 13.17
CA VAL A 241 -6.20 6.32 11.93
C VAL A 241 -7.58 6.96 12.06
N PRO A 242 -8.43 6.60 13.05
CA PRO A 242 -9.74 7.23 13.19
C PRO A 242 -9.64 8.73 13.53
N LEU A 243 -8.67 9.15 14.35
CA LEU A 243 -8.45 10.57 14.66
C LEU A 243 -8.10 11.40 13.41
N THR A 244 -7.27 10.85 12.52
CA THR A 244 -6.95 11.52 11.23
C THR A 244 -8.20 11.64 10.36
N GLY A 245 -9.04 10.59 10.32
CA GLY A 245 -10.33 10.64 9.62
C GLY A 245 -11.24 11.75 10.15
N THR A 246 -11.41 11.82 11.48
CA THR A 246 -12.20 12.86 12.14
C THR A 246 -11.65 14.26 11.86
N LEU A 247 -10.32 14.42 11.89
CA LEU A 247 -9.69 15.71 11.58
C LEU A 247 -10.00 16.17 10.15
N LEU A 248 -9.84 15.30 9.15
CA LEU A 248 -10.11 15.63 7.76
C LEU A 248 -11.61 15.94 7.54
N GLU A 249 -12.50 15.24 8.25
CA GLU A 249 -13.93 15.54 8.21
C GLU A 249 -14.25 16.90 8.81
N MET A 250 -13.67 17.22 9.97
CA MET A 250 -13.81 18.53 10.60
C MET A 250 -13.25 19.64 9.71
N GLU A 251 -12.06 19.45 9.14
CA GLU A 251 -11.46 20.39 8.20
C GLU A 251 -12.36 20.61 6.99
N GLY A 252 -12.93 19.54 6.43
CA GLY A 252 -13.91 19.63 5.34
C GLY A 252 -15.18 20.40 5.71
N LYS A 253 -15.68 20.22 6.93
CA LYS A 253 -16.88 20.93 7.45
C LYS A 253 -16.62 22.41 7.70
N PHE A 254 -15.48 22.77 8.28
CA PHE A 254 -15.19 24.14 8.73
C PHE A 254 -14.44 24.99 7.70
N ARG A 255 -13.58 24.38 6.88
CA ARG A 255 -12.70 25.08 5.93
C ARG A 255 -12.94 24.70 4.47
N GLY A 256 -13.85 23.76 4.22
CA GLY A 256 -14.20 23.29 2.88
C GLY A 256 -13.24 22.23 2.33
N GLN A 257 -13.63 21.64 1.19
CA GLN A 257 -12.90 20.53 0.57
C GLN A 257 -11.55 20.95 -0.04
N GLU A 258 -11.36 22.23 -0.39
CA GLU A 258 -10.07 22.73 -0.87
C GLU A 258 -9.00 22.69 0.23
N ALA A 259 -9.37 22.99 1.48
CA ALA A 259 -8.45 22.87 2.61
C ALA A 259 -8.02 21.42 2.85
N VAL A 260 -8.98 20.48 2.80
CA VAL A 260 -8.71 19.03 2.89
C VAL A 260 -7.79 18.58 1.75
N ALA A 261 -8.04 19.03 0.52
CA ALA A 261 -7.20 18.71 -0.63
C ALA A 261 -5.76 19.23 -0.43
N LYS A 262 -5.59 20.45 0.09
CA LYS A 262 -4.29 21.03 0.41
C LYS A 262 -3.57 20.26 1.53
N HIS A 263 -4.30 19.81 2.56
CA HIS A 263 -3.75 18.97 3.63
C HIS A 263 -3.22 17.63 3.07
N ILE A 264 -4.03 16.96 2.24
CA ILE A 264 -3.64 15.70 1.62
C ILE A 264 -2.44 15.92 0.69
N TYR A 265 -2.46 16.98 -0.11
CA TYR A 265 -1.34 17.35 -0.97
C TYR A 265 -0.04 17.52 -0.17
N GLY A 266 -0.08 18.28 0.93
CA GLY A 266 1.05 18.44 1.85
C GLY A 266 1.56 17.11 2.41
N THR A 267 0.63 16.25 2.83
CA THR A 267 0.95 14.91 3.34
C THR A 267 1.71 14.07 2.31
N LEU A 268 1.26 14.09 1.06
CA LEU A 268 1.90 13.37 -0.04
C LEU A 268 3.25 13.98 -0.40
N SER A 269 3.35 15.31 -0.52
CA SER A 269 4.60 16.01 -0.88
C SER A 269 5.70 15.87 0.18
N ASN A 270 5.32 15.72 1.45
CA ASN A 270 6.27 15.64 2.57
C ASN A 270 6.81 14.21 2.78
N SER A 271 6.21 13.22 2.12
CA SER A 271 6.60 11.81 2.17
C SER A 271 7.50 11.43 0.99
N SER A 272 8.27 10.35 1.12
CA SER A 272 9.20 9.88 0.09
C SER A 272 8.58 8.91 -0.91
N ALA A 273 7.58 8.14 -0.50
CA ALA A 273 6.90 7.19 -1.37
C ALA A 273 5.46 6.96 -0.93
N VAL A 274 4.62 6.50 -1.84
CA VAL A 274 3.26 6.00 -1.53
C VAL A 274 3.19 4.52 -1.82
N ILE A 275 2.60 3.75 -0.90
CA ILE A 275 2.35 2.32 -1.07
C ILE A 275 0.84 2.08 -0.99
N SER A 276 0.28 1.52 -2.06
CA SER A 276 -1.12 1.11 -2.12
C SER A 276 -1.22 -0.37 -2.41
N ASN A 277 -2.13 -1.08 -1.75
CA ASN A 277 -2.30 -2.51 -1.92
C ASN A 277 -3.79 -2.87 -2.02
N LEU A 278 -4.15 -3.60 -3.07
CA LEU A 278 -5.50 -4.08 -3.34
C LEU A 278 -5.51 -5.60 -3.54
N VAL A 279 -6.46 -6.26 -2.91
CA VAL A 279 -6.69 -7.70 -3.11
C VAL A 279 -7.62 -7.86 -4.30
N GLY A 280 -7.15 -8.52 -5.35
CA GLY A 280 -7.96 -8.89 -6.52
C GLY A 280 -8.50 -10.33 -6.44
N PRO A 281 -9.30 -10.73 -7.44
CA PRO A 281 -10.00 -12.00 -7.44
C PRO A 281 -9.10 -13.21 -7.69
N LEU A 282 -9.56 -14.37 -7.21
CA LEU A 282 -8.87 -15.65 -7.34
C LEU A 282 -8.97 -16.24 -8.76
N GLN A 283 -10.10 -16.01 -9.43
CA GLN A 283 -10.38 -16.55 -10.75
C GLN A 283 -9.90 -15.64 -11.88
N GLN A 284 -9.72 -16.24 -13.06
CA GLN A 284 -9.55 -15.47 -14.28
C GLN A 284 -10.86 -14.75 -14.63
N MET A 285 -10.71 -13.49 -15.04
CA MET A 285 -11.81 -12.64 -15.45
C MET A 285 -11.82 -12.53 -16.96
N ALA A 286 -12.95 -12.15 -17.52
CA ALA A 286 -13.10 -11.81 -18.92
C ALA A 286 -13.84 -10.47 -19.06
N LEU A 287 -13.42 -9.68 -20.04
CA LEU A 287 -14.14 -8.50 -20.53
C LEU A 287 -14.67 -8.85 -21.92
N ALA A 288 -15.99 -8.77 -22.15
CA ALA A 288 -16.60 -9.12 -23.43
C ALA A 288 -16.10 -10.49 -23.97
N ASN A 289 -16.08 -11.53 -23.13
CA ASN A 289 -15.57 -12.87 -23.45
C ASN A 289 -14.07 -12.98 -23.79
N HIS A 290 -13.29 -11.90 -23.60
CA HIS A 290 -11.83 -11.91 -23.71
C HIS A 290 -11.18 -12.10 -22.34
N PRO A 291 -10.44 -13.19 -22.10
CA PRO A 291 -9.79 -13.43 -20.82
C PRO A 291 -8.71 -12.38 -20.51
N VAL A 292 -8.80 -11.81 -19.31
CA VAL A 292 -7.80 -10.93 -18.72
C VAL A 292 -6.62 -11.78 -18.25
N LYS A 293 -5.41 -11.45 -18.69
CA LYS A 293 -4.17 -12.12 -18.31
C LYS A 293 -3.50 -11.43 -17.12
N GLY A 294 -3.66 -10.12 -17.01
CA GLY A 294 -3.07 -9.32 -15.96
C GLY A 294 -3.89 -8.08 -15.69
N LEU A 295 -4.00 -7.75 -14.41
CA LEU A 295 -4.64 -6.54 -13.93
C LEU A 295 -3.63 -5.75 -13.11
N TYR A 296 -3.52 -4.47 -13.41
CA TYR A 296 -2.57 -3.55 -12.80
C TYR A 296 -3.30 -2.27 -12.45
N PHE A 297 -2.92 -1.63 -11.35
CA PHE A 297 -3.38 -0.29 -11.04
C PHE A 297 -2.22 0.56 -10.55
N THR A 298 -2.33 1.87 -10.72
CA THR A 298 -1.45 2.85 -10.07
C THR A 298 -2.18 4.19 -9.90
N LEU A 299 -1.57 5.07 -9.11
CA LEU A 299 -2.00 6.45 -8.91
C LEU A 299 -1.18 7.36 -9.82
N ALA A 300 -1.80 8.34 -10.45
CA ALA A 300 -1.16 9.38 -11.25
C ALA A 300 -1.66 10.77 -10.85
N GLY A 301 -0.84 11.80 -11.07
CA GLY A 301 -1.20 13.19 -10.74
C GLY A 301 -1.05 13.57 -9.26
N GLY A 302 -0.36 12.76 -8.47
CA GLY A 302 0.11 13.11 -7.12
C GLY A 302 1.57 13.64 -7.14
N PRO A 303 1.98 14.41 -6.11
CA PRO A 303 3.28 15.10 -6.04
C PRO A 303 4.47 14.19 -5.69
N GLU A 304 4.29 12.87 -5.73
CA GLU A 304 5.30 11.91 -5.29
C GLU A 304 6.15 11.40 -6.45
N SER A 305 7.47 11.37 -6.27
CA SER A 305 8.39 10.81 -7.27
C SER A 305 8.30 9.28 -7.37
N LEU A 306 7.83 8.58 -6.34
CA LEU A 306 7.71 7.12 -6.30
C LEU A 306 6.36 6.69 -5.71
N VAL A 307 5.57 5.98 -6.51
CA VAL A 307 4.34 5.30 -6.07
C VAL A 307 4.44 3.81 -6.40
N ILE A 308 4.15 2.98 -5.41
CA ILE A 308 4.23 1.53 -5.48
C ILE A 308 2.82 0.98 -5.25
N SER A 309 2.24 0.39 -6.29
CA SER A 309 0.89 -0.16 -6.26
C SER A 309 0.93 -1.67 -6.42
N ILE A 310 0.34 -2.38 -5.47
CA ILE A 310 0.42 -3.84 -5.33
C ILE A 310 -0.98 -4.42 -5.52
N MET A 311 -1.12 -5.40 -6.41
CA MET A 311 -2.37 -6.12 -6.62
C MET A 311 -2.15 -7.62 -6.71
N SER A 312 -2.95 -8.41 -5.99
CA SER A 312 -3.02 -9.85 -6.23
C SER A 312 -4.06 -10.17 -7.30
N TYR A 313 -3.73 -10.98 -8.30
CA TYR A 313 -4.69 -11.47 -9.30
C TYR A 313 -4.28 -12.85 -9.78
N MET A 314 -5.20 -13.83 -9.74
CA MET A 314 -4.94 -15.22 -10.16
C MET A 314 -3.68 -15.84 -9.53
N GLY A 315 -3.49 -15.65 -8.22
CA GLY A 315 -2.32 -16.18 -7.51
C GLY A 315 -0.98 -15.50 -7.86
N VAL A 316 -1.00 -14.41 -8.62
CA VAL A 316 0.18 -13.61 -8.95
C VAL A 316 0.08 -12.27 -8.21
N LEU A 317 1.12 -11.92 -7.46
CA LEU A 317 1.28 -10.60 -6.87
C LEU A 317 1.96 -9.68 -7.88
N ARG A 318 1.24 -8.67 -8.36
CA ARG A 318 1.72 -7.70 -9.34
C ARG A 318 2.08 -6.41 -8.63
N VAL A 319 3.28 -5.91 -8.88
CA VAL A 319 3.78 -4.65 -8.34
C VAL A 319 3.98 -3.68 -9.50
N THR A 320 3.38 -2.50 -9.41
CA THR A 320 3.46 -1.43 -10.39
C THR A 320 4.18 -0.25 -9.75
N PHE A 321 5.23 0.22 -10.41
CA PHE A 321 5.98 1.41 -10.03
C PHE A 321 5.55 2.55 -10.95
N LYS A 322 5.03 3.64 -10.38
CA LYS A 322 4.96 4.95 -11.05
C LYS A 322 6.12 5.76 -10.53
N THR A 323 6.99 6.18 -11.42
CA THR A 323 8.18 6.97 -11.09
C THR A 323 8.20 8.30 -11.83
N GLU A 324 8.84 9.30 -11.24
CA GLU A 324 9.25 10.52 -11.94
C GLU A 324 10.24 10.13 -13.04
N LYS A 325 9.85 10.37 -14.30
CA LYS A 325 10.64 9.98 -15.46
C LYS A 325 11.97 10.71 -15.44
N ASP A 326 13.03 10.02 -15.87
CA ASP A 326 14.41 10.52 -15.93
C ASP A 326 15.06 10.83 -14.55
N PHE A 327 14.29 10.81 -13.46
CA PHE A 327 14.81 10.95 -12.09
C PHE A 327 15.08 9.58 -11.43
N ILE A 328 14.16 8.63 -11.52
CA ILE A 328 14.32 7.28 -10.95
C ILE A 328 14.66 6.27 -12.05
N ASP A 329 15.78 5.57 -11.89
CA ASP A 329 16.21 4.48 -12.78
C ASP A 329 15.38 3.22 -12.48
N GLU A 330 14.37 2.97 -13.32
CA GLU A 330 13.43 1.86 -13.15
C GLU A 330 14.09 0.49 -13.25
N GLN A 331 15.13 0.34 -14.07
CA GLN A 331 15.81 -0.95 -14.23
C GLN A 331 16.59 -1.30 -12.97
N LYS A 332 17.31 -0.31 -12.41
CA LYS A 332 17.98 -0.49 -11.12
C LYS A 332 16.97 -0.72 -9.99
N LEU A 333 15.90 0.07 -9.92
CA LEU A 333 14.86 -0.11 -8.91
C LEU A 333 14.28 -1.53 -8.94
N LYS A 334 13.91 -2.03 -10.12
CA LYS A 334 13.40 -3.40 -10.30
C LYS A 334 14.44 -4.46 -9.94
N SER A 335 15.70 -4.25 -10.31
CA SER A 335 16.79 -5.16 -9.94
C SER A 335 16.97 -5.24 -8.42
N CYS A 336 16.94 -4.09 -7.72
CA CYS A 336 17.02 -4.02 -6.27
C CYS A 336 15.81 -4.70 -5.60
N MET A 337 14.59 -4.50 -6.13
CA MET A 337 13.38 -5.16 -5.64
C MET A 337 13.44 -6.68 -5.82
N GLN A 338 13.92 -7.14 -6.97
CA GLN A 338 14.13 -8.57 -7.22
C GLN A 338 15.17 -9.16 -6.26
N SER A 339 16.30 -8.46 -6.08
CA SER A 339 17.36 -8.85 -5.15
C SER A 339 16.85 -8.94 -3.70
N ALA A 340 16.08 -7.94 -3.27
CA ALA A 340 15.44 -7.93 -1.95
C ALA A 340 14.53 -9.15 -1.75
N PHE A 341 13.67 -9.44 -2.73
CA PHE A 341 12.79 -10.60 -2.68
C PHE A 341 13.58 -11.91 -2.56
N GLN A 342 14.61 -12.10 -3.37
CA GLN A 342 15.42 -13.33 -3.34
C GLN A 342 16.17 -13.51 -2.01
N LYS A 343 16.76 -12.43 -1.48
CA LYS A 343 17.47 -12.46 -0.18
C LYS A 343 16.51 -12.77 0.97
N ILE A 344 15.33 -12.15 0.99
CA ILE A 344 14.29 -12.43 1.99
C ILE A 344 13.80 -13.87 1.88
N LEU A 345 13.50 -14.34 0.66
CA LEU A 345 13.03 -15.71 0.44
C LEU A 345 14.08 -16.74 0.90
N LYS A 346 15.36 -16.51 0.60
CA LYS A 346 16.46 -17.35 1.06
C LYS A 346 16.55 -17.36 2.59
N ALA A 347 16.60 -16.19 3.22
CA ALA A 347 16.69 -16.07 4.67
C ALA A 347 15.49 -16.69 5.39
N ALA A 348 14.28 -16.57 4.84
CA ALA A 348 13.08 -17.19 5.41
C ALA A 348 13.15 -18.73 5.37
N LYS A 349 13.69 -19.31 4.29
CA LYS A 349 13.85 -20.76 4.17
C LYS A 349 14.81 -21.33 5.22
N GLU A 350 15.91 -20.62 5.48
CA GLU A 350 16.94 -21.00 6.47
C GLU A 350 16.42 -21.06 7.92
N ILE A 351 15.30 -20.41 8.25
CA ILE A 351 14.66 -20.53 9.59
C ILE A 351 14.19 -21.96 9.86
N SER A 352 13.74 -22.68 8.82
CA SER A 352 13.22 -24.05 8.99
C SER A 352 14.32 -25.10 9.09
N ASP A 353 15.51 -24.84 8.55
CA ASP A 353 16.63 -25.79 8.61
C ASP A 353 17.33 -25.77 9.98
N LYS A 354 17.05 -24.77 10.82
CA LYS A 354 17.57 -24.67 12.21
C LYS A 354 16.62 -25.22 13.27
N THR A 355 15.37 -25.51 12.89
CA THR A 355 14.34 -26.02 13.82
C THR A 355 14.08 -27.52 13.61
N ARG A 356 14.93 -28.18 12.83
CA ARG A 356 14.92 -29.62 12.56
C ARG A 356 16.29 -30.17 12.90
#